data_AF-A0AA88RHS5-F1
#
_entry.id   AF-A0AA88RHS5-F1
#
_cell.length_a   1.000
_cell.length_b   1.000
_cell.length_c   1.000
_cell.angle_alpha   90.00
_cell.angle_beta   90.00
_cell.angle_gamma   90.00
#
_symmetry.space_group_name_H-M   'P 1'
#
loop_
_entity.id
_entity.type
_entity.pdbx_description
1 polymer ?
#
loop_
_entity_poly.entity_id
_entity_poly.type
_entity_poly.pdbx_seq_one_letter_code
_entity_poly.pdbx_strand_id
1 'polypeptide(L)'
;MGVMSRRVLPACSNLCIFCPSMRARSRQPVKRYKKLLSDIFPRSQDAEPNDRKIGKLCEYASKNPLRIPKITEYLEQRFYKDLRNEHFGSVKVVLLVYRKLLSSCKQQMSLFASSLLGIARTLLEQTQNDEMEMLGCSTLVDFINSQVELLSNSTGFSEAGRMSHALNPEWAEWARVRFMGEQSHISMDFDNIISVTLENYMDLPDKTDLVPTM
;
A
#
# COMPACT_ATOMS: atom_id res chain seq x y z
N MET A 1 -8.82 48.71 24.83
CA MET A 1 -10.13 49.15 24.29
C MET A 1 -10.04 49.11 22.77
N GLY A 2 -10.71 48.14 22.14
CA GLY A 2 -10.69 47.94 20.69
C GLY A 2 -11.76 46.92 20.32
N VAL A 3 -13.01 47.37 20.28
CA VAL A 3 -14.20 46.55 20.04
C VAL A 3 -14.30 46.25 18.54
N MET A 4 -13.94 45.04 18.10
CA MET A 4 -14.21 44.63 16.72
C MET A 4 -15.64 44.07 16.62
N SER A 5 -16.45 44.85 15.90
CA SER A 5 -17.88 44.64 15.64
C SER A 5 -18.15 43.29 14.93
N ARG A 6 -18.99 42.46 15.55
CA ARG A 6 -19.56 41.25 14.94
C ARG A 6 -20.71 41.64 14.02
N ARG A 7 -20.44 41.94 12.75
CA ARG A 7 -21.37 41.80 11.60
C ARG A 7 -20.75 42.38 10.33
N VAL A 8 -19.96 41.57 9.62
CA VAL A 8 -19.85 41.69 8.16
C VAL A 8 -19.71 40.28 7.60
N LEU A 9 -20.80 39.73 7.09
CA LEU A 9 -20.77 38.55 6.22
C LEU A 9 -20.30 39.03 4.83
N PRO A 10 -19.25 38.46 4.23
CA PRO A 10 -18.97 38.74 2.83
C PRO A 10 -19.76 37.74 1.97
N ALA A 11 -20.84 38.22 1.38
CA ALA A 11 -21.52 37.62 0.24
C ALA A 11 -20.64 37.75 -1.01
N CYS A 12 -19.53 37.00 -1.08
CA CYS A 12 -18.65 36.94 -2.24
C CYS A 12 -18.14 35.51 -2.44
N SER A 13 -19.01 34.59 -2.86
CA SER A 13 -18.58 33.20 -3.13
C SER A 13 -18.00 32.96 -4.52
N ASN A 14 -18.11 33.89 -5.47
CA ASN A 14 -17.89 33.58 -6.90
C ASN A 14 -16.92 34.48 -7.69
N LEU A 15 -16.21 35.45 -7.10
CA LEU A 15 -15.52 36.49 -7.91
C LEU A 15 -14.09 36.87 -7.47
N CYS A 16 -13.23 35.89 -7.18
CA CYS A 16 -11.79 36.18 -7.15
C CYS A 16 -10.95 35.00 -7.64
N ILE A 17 -10.52 35.07 -8.91
CA ILE A 17 -9.63 34.11 -9.58
C ILE A 17 -8.15 34.49 -9.35
N PHE A 18 -7.85 35.71 -8.89
CA PHE A 18 -6.49 36.26 -8.81
C PHE A 18 -5.81 36.14 -7.44
N CYS A 19 -6.44 35.57 -6.41
CA CYS A 19 -5.81 35.36 -5.10
C CYS A 19 -6.14 33.97 -4.50
N PRO A 20 -5.37 32.92 -4.86
CA PRO A 20 -5.57 31.57 -4.33
C PRO A 20 -5.45 31.46 -2.79
N SER A 21 -4.76 32.41 -2.15
CA SER A 21 -4.48 32.45 -0.71
C SER A 21 -5.66 32.88 0.17
N MET A 22 -6.69 33.53 -0.39
CA MET A 22 -7.84 34.07 0.34
C MET A 22 -9.16 33.32 0.12
N ARG A 23 -9.16 32.21 -0.64
CA ARG A 23 -10.32 31.34 -0.74
C ARG A 23 -10.67 30.83 0.67
N ALA A 24 -11.95 30.90 1.05
CA ALA A 24 -12.43 30.33 2.31
C ALA A 24 -11.92 28.89 2.46
N ARG A 25 -10.87 28.73 3.27
CA ARG A 25 -10.06 27.50 3.47
C ARG A 25 -10.92 26.30 3.94
N SER A 26 -12.16 26.58 4.34
CA SER A 26 -13.20 25.65 4.81
C SER A 26 -13.70 24.64 3.77
N ARG A 27 -13.65 24.94 2.46
CA ARG A 27 -14.14 24.02 1.40
C ARG A 27 -13.10 23.02 0.90
N GLN A 28 -12.02 22.80 1.65
CA GLN A 28 -10.99 21.84 1.26
C GLN A 28 -11.42 20.40 1.56
N PRO A 29 -11.04 19.43 0.71
CA PRO A 29 -11.29 17.99 0.88
C PRO A 29 -10.74 17.36 2.18
N VAL A 30 -10.00 18.11 3.00
CA VAL A 30 -9.32 17.65 4.23
C VAL A 30 -10.29 17.04 5.24
N LYS A 31 -11.55 17.49 5.27
CA LYS A 31 -12.57 16.93 6.18
C LYS A 31 -13.17 15.61 5.69
N ARG A 32 -13.19 15.36 4.37
CA ARG A 32 -13.91 14.22 3.80
C ARG A 32 -13.19 12.89 4.06
N TYR A 33 -11.89 12.82 3.80
CA TYR A 33 -11.12 11.58 4.02
C TYR A 33 -11.07 11.20 5.50
N LYS A 34 -10.97 12.18 6.41
CA LYS A 34 -11.01 11.94 7.86
C LYS A 34 -12.33 11.30 8.30
N LYS A 35 -13.45 11.73 7.73
CA LYS A 35 -14.76 11.11 7.99
C LYS A 35 -14.84 9.69 7.44
N LEU A 36 -14.32 9.46 6.24
CA LEU A 36 -14.28 8.10 5.66
C LEU A 36 -13.43 7.17 6.53
N LEU A 37 -12.28 7.63 7.02
CA LEU A 37 -11.44 6.88 7.95
C LEU A 37 -12.15 6.58 9.27
N SER A 38 -12.83 7.56 9.88
CA SER A 38 -13.55 7.31 11.13
C SER A 38 -14.67 6.28 10.99
N ASP A 39 -15.27 6.19 9.81
CA ASP A 39 -16.39 5.27 9.56
C ASP A 39 -15.93 3.82 9.33
N ILE A 40 -14.69 3.60 8.89
CA ILE A 40 -14.14 2.28 8.54
C ILE A 40 -13.89 1.41 9.77
N PHE A 41 -13.34 2.00 10.83
CA PHE A 41 -12.92 1.22 11.98
C PHE A 41 -14.08 0.99 12.95
N PRO A 42 -14.41 -0.27 13.27
CA PRO A 42 -15.49 -0.58 14.19
C PRO A 42 -15.18 -0.13 15.62
N ARG A 43 -16.22 0.02 16.43
CA ARG A 43 -16.09 0.34 17.87
C ARG A 43 -15.79 -0.91 18.73
N SER A 44 -16.08 -2.10 18.22
CA SER A 44 -15.79 -3.40 18.85
C SER A 44 -14.80 -4.18 17.99
N GLN A 45 -13.96 -5.00 18.62
CA GLN A 45 -12.90 -5.75 17.94
C GLN A 45 -13.43 -6.91 17.08
N ASP A 46 -14.59 -7.48 17.44
CA ASP A 46 -15.20 -8.63 16.74
C ASP A 46 -16.09 -8.25 15.56
N ALA A 47 -16.26 -6.95 15.29
CA ALA A 47 -17.10 -6.51 14.19
C ALA A 47 -16.38 -6.67 12.85
N GLU A 48 -17.07 -7.30 11.90
CA GLU A 48 -16.53 -7.58 10.58
C GLU A 48 -16.16 -6.29 9.82
N PRO A 49 -15.00 -6.25 9.13
CA PRO A 49 -14.58 -5.12 8.31
C PRO A 49 -15.64 -4.76 7.26
N ASN A 50 -16.03 -3.48 7.20
CA ASN A 50 -17.04 -3.05 6.24
C ASN A 50 -16.42 -2.70 4.88
N ASP A 51 -16.35 -3.69 3.99
CA ASP A 51 -15.80 -3.56 2.64
C ASP A 51 -16.37 -2.39 1.84
N ARG A 52 -17.67 -2.09 2.01
CA ARG A 52 -18.32 -0.97 1.32
C ARG A 52 -17.74 0.38 1.75
N LYS A 53 -17.37 0.53 3.02
CA LYS A 53 -16.75 1.77 3.54
C LYS A 53 -15.29 1.87 3.13
N ILE A 54 -14.56 0.75 3.16
CA ILE A 54 -13.18 0.67 2.67
C ILE A 54 -13.13 1.06 1.19
N GLY A 55 -14.01 0.48 0.37
CA GLY A 55 -14.13 0.82 -1.05
C GLY A 55 -14.37 2.30 -1.31
N LYS A 56 -15.21 2.98 -0.51
CA LYS A 56 -15.44 4.43 -0.63
C LYS A 56 -14.20 5.27 -0.35
N LEU A 57 -13.36 4.85 0.62
CA LEU A 57 -12.09 5.53 0.89
C LEU A 57 -11.12 5.35 -0.27
N CYS A 58 -10.98 4.13 -0.79
CA CYS A 58 -10.07 3.84 -1.90
C CYS A 58 -10.52 4.51 -3.21
N GLU A 59 -11.82 4.56 -3.49
CA GLU A 59 -12.37 5.31 -4.64
C GLU A 59 -12.15 6.82 -4.49
N TYR A 60 -12.24 7.34 -3.26
CA TYR A 60 -11.89 8.72 -3.00
C TYR A 60 -10.39 8.98 -3.22
N ALA A 61 -9.54 8.07 -2.74
CA ALA A 61 -8.09 8.14 -2.86
C ALA A 61 -7.61 8.11 -4.32
N SER A 62 -8.17 7.22 -5.15
CA SER A 62 -7.83 7.14 -6.58
C SER A 62 -8.16 8.43 -7.33
N LYS A 63 -9.26 9.10 -6.97
CA LYS A 63 -9.64 10.41 -7.52
C LYS A 63 -8.84 11.58 -6.92
N ASN A 64 -8.11 11.37 -5.82
CA ASN A 64 -7.37 12.42 -5.12
C ASN A 64 -5.96 11.96 -4.69
N PRO A 65 -5.03 11.68 -5.64
CA PRO A 65 -3.70 11.13 -5.33
C PRO A 65 -2.91 11.89 -4.26
N LEU A 66 -2.99 13.23 -4.24
CA LEU A 66 -2.33 14.09 -3.25
C LEU A 66 -2.80 13.86 -1.80
N ARG A 67 -3.87 13.10 -1.60
CA ARG A 67 -4.38 12.72 -0.28
C ARG A 67 -3.90 11.35 0.18
N ILE A 68 -3.40 10.52 -0.73
CA ILE A 68 -2.92 9.17 -0.42
C ILE A 68 -1.87 9.20 0.70
N PRO A 69 -0.80 10.03 0.64
CA PRO A 69 0.20 10.05 1.72
C PRO A 69 -0.39 10.37 3.10
N LYS A 70 -1.39 11.26 3.16
CA LYS A 70 -2.05 11.63 4.43
C LYS A 70 -3.01 10.57 4.95
N ILE A 71 -3.57 9.76 4.04
CA ILE A 71 -4.41 8.62 4.40
C ILE A 71 -3.52 7.51 4.95
N THR A 72 -2.42 7.20 4.27
CA THR A 72 -1.51 6.11 4.66
C THR A 72 -0.71 6.44 5.90
N GLU A 73 -0.29 7.69 6.09
CA GLU A 73 0.31 8.15 7.36
C GLU A 73 -0.62 7.90 8.57
N TYR A 74 -1.93 8.15 8.41
CA TYR A 74 -2.90 7.86 9.47
C TYR A 74 -3.07 6.36 9.71
N LEU A 75 -3.14 5.57 8.63
CA LEU A 75 -3.29 4.12 8.71
C LEU A 75 -2.07 3.47 9.38
N GLU A 76 -0.88 3.92 9.04
CA GLU A 76 0.39 3.47 9.59
C GLU A 76 0.51 3.79 11.09
N GLN A 77 0.24 5.05 11.47
CA GLN A 77 0.21 5.45 12.88
C GLN A 77 -0.78 4.59 13.69
N ARG A 78 -1.95 4.31 13.10
CA ARG A 78 -2.96 3.47 13.72
C ARG A 78 -2.55 2.01 13.81
N PHE A 79 -1.98 1.45 12.75
CA PHE A 79 -1.45 0.09 12.72
C PHE A 79 -0.46 -0.13 13.86
N TYR A 80 0.58 0.70 13.97
CA TYR A 80 1.59 0.55 15.01
C TYR A 80 1.02 0.73 16.41
N LYS A 81 0.07 1.63 16.58
CA LYS A 81 -0.64 1.81 17.86
C LYS A 81 -1.46 0.57 18.22
N ASP A 82 -2.25 0.05 17.28
CA ASP A 82 -3.20 -1.02 17.54
C ASP A 82 -2.49 -2.39 17.62
N LEU A 83 -1.40 -2.60 16.90
CA LEU A 83 -0.54 -3.78 17.03
C LEU A 83 0.07 -3.87 18.44
N ARG A 84 0.62 -2.76 18.96
CA ARG A 84 1.17 -2.72 20.34
C ARG A 84 0.13 -2.93 21.43
N ASN A 85 -1.13 -2.63 21.16
CA ASN A 85 -2.24 -2.84 22.10
C ASN A 85 -2.97 -4.16 21.83
N GLU A 86 -2.43 -5.04 20.98
CA GLU A 86 -3.02 -6.33 20.61
C GLU A 86 -4.46 -6.21 20.05
N HIS A 87 -4.79 -5.06 19.46
CA HIS A 87 -6.07 -4.80 18.81
C HIS A 87 -6.08 -5.37 17.39
N PHE A 88 -5.93 -6.68 17.26
CA PHE A 88 -5.71 -7.37 15.98
C PHE A 88 -6.84 -7.18 14.96
N GLY A 89 -8.10 -7.01 15.41
CA GLY A 89 -9.21 -6.66 14.52
C GLY A 89 -8.98 -5.35 13.77
N SER A 90 -8.41 -4.34 14.42
CA SER A 90 -8.07 -3.06 13.79
C SER A 90 -6.88 -3.19 12.84
N VAL A 91 -5.89 -4.01 13.20
CA VAL A 91 -4.74 -4.34 12.34
C VAL A 91 -5.22 -4.97 11.03
N LYS A 92 -6.09 -5.97 11.10
CA LYS A 92 -6.71 -6.61 9.92
C LYS A 92 -7.44 -5.59 9.04
N VAL A 93 -8.19 -4.66 9.63
CA VAL A 93 -8.87 -3.58 8.89
C VAL A 93 -7.86 -2.69 8.16
N VAL A 94 -6.73 -2.32 8.79
CA VAL A 94 -5.69 -1.54 8.12
C VAL A 94 -5.15 -2.28 6.90
N LEU A 95 -4.82 -3.56 7.04
CA LEU A 95 -4.30 -4.37 5.93
C LEU A 95 -5.30 -4.50 4.77
N LEU A 96 -6.58 -4.69 5.07
CA LEU A 96 -7.64 -4.70 4.05
C LEU A 96 -7.73 -3.37 3.29
N VAL A 97 -7.52 -2.24 3.97
CA VAL A 97 -7.48 -0.93 3.32
C VAL A 97 -6.28 -0.83 2.38
N TYR A 98 -5.08 -1.26 2.80
CA TYR A 98 -3.90 -1.27 1.93
C TYR A 98 -4.09 -2.20 0.72
N ARG A 99 -4.61 -3.40 0.91
CA ARG A 99 -4.95 -4.34 -0.18
C ARG A 99 -5.93 -3.71 -1.18
N LYS A 100 -6.93 -2.98 -0.69
CA LYS A 100 -7.87 -2.26 -1.56
C LYS A 100 -7.23 -1.04 -2.24
N LEU A 101 -6.28 -0.36 -1.59
CA LEU A 101 -5.49 0.70 -2.21
C LEU A 101 -4.60 0.17 -3.33
N LEU A 102 -3.96 -0.98 -3.16
CA LEU A 102 -3.18 -1.64 -4.21
C LEU A 102 -4.02 -1.86 -5.47
N SER A 103 -5.21 -2.43 -5.33
CA SER A 103 -6.11 -2.67 -6.48
C SER A 103 -6.71 -1.39 -7.08
N SER A 104 -7.01 -0.37 -6.26
CA SER A 104 -7.72 0.84 -6.71
C SER A 104 -6.81 1.99 -7.17
N CYS A 105 -5.56 2.03 -6.69
CA CYS A 105 -4.60 3.12 -6.89
C CYS A 105 -3.28 2.62 -7.48
N LYS A 106 -3.35 1.63 -8.39
CA LYS A 106 -2.17 0.94 -8.97
C LYS A 106 -1.09 1.91 -9.45
N GLN A 107 -1.48 2.90 -10.25
CA GLN A 107 -0.55 3.89 -10.82
C GLN A 107 0.09 4.83 -9.79
N GLN A 108 -0.44 4.89 -8.57
CA GLN A 108 0.03 5.73 -7.48
C GLN A 108 0.66 4.92 -6.35
N MET A 109 0.99 3.64 -6.58
CA MET A 109 1.53 2.76 -5.54
C MET A 109 2.81 3.30 -4.90
N SER A 110 3.66 4.01 -5.64
CA SER A 110 4.85 4.67 -5.10
C SER A 110 4.57 5.64 -3.95
N LEU A 111 3.34 6.19 -3.85
CA LEU A 111 2.95 7.11 -2.78
C LEU A 111 2.74 6.43 -1.42
N PHE A 112 2.63 5.10 -1.39
CA PHE A 112 2.37 4.34 -0.16
C PHE A 112 3.13 3.01 -0.04
N ALA A 113 3.95 2.65 -1.03
CA ALA A 113 4.73 1.41 -1.02
C ALA A 113 5.61 1.27 0.22
N SER A 114 6.34 2.34 0.60
CA SER A 114 7.20 2.32 1.78
C SER A 114 6.41 2.04 3.07
N SER A 115 5.28 2.72 3.25
CA SER A 115 4.39 2.54 4.39
C SER A 115 3.86 1.10 4.47
N LEU A 116 3.45 0.52 3.33
CA LEU A 116 2.96 -0.85 3.27
C LEU A 116 4.04 -1.89 3.54
N LEU A 117 5.24 -1.71 2.95
CA LEU A 117 6.38 -2.60 3.17
C LEU A 117 6.88 -2.54 4.62
N GLY A 118 6.89 -1.35 5.22
CA GLY A 118 7.21 -1.18 6.65
C GLY A 118 6.23 -1.94 7.55
N ILE A 119 4.93 -1.86 7.26
CA ILE A 119 3.89 -2.63 7.95
C ILE A 119 4.11 -4.14 7.77
N ALA A 120 4.34 -4.60 6.53
CA ALA A 120 4.55 -6.01 6.23
C ALA A 120 5.77 -6.56 6.96
N ARG A 121 6.89 -5.82 6.95
CA ARG A 121 8.10 -6.17 7.72
C ARG A 121 7.81 -6.31 9.20
N THR A 122 7.13 -5.34 9.81
CA THR A 122 6.81 -5.41 11.24
C THR A 122 5.94 -6.62 11.58
N LEU A 123 5.01 -7.01 10.70
CA LEU A 123 4.20 -8.22 10.88
C LEU A 123 5.02 -9.49 10.82
N LEU A 124 5.96 -9.59 9.88
CA LEU A 124 6.87 -10.74 9.75
C LEU A 124 7.80 -10.87 10.96
N GLU A 125 8.15 -9.76 11.59
CA GLU A 125 8.94 -9.76 12.84
C GLU A 125 8.11 -10.24 14.06
N GLN A 126 6.78 -10.42 13.96
CA GLN A 126 5.92 -10.93 15.04
C GLN A 126 5.91 -12.48 15.11
N THR A 127 7.08 -13.10 15.30
CA THR A 127 7.25 -14.58 15.33
C THR A 127 6.52 -15.31 16.45
N GLN A 128 5.88 -14.60 17.39
CA GLN A 128 5.06 -15.19 18.45
C GLN A 128 3.58 -15.30 18.09
N ASN A 129 3.17 -14.75 16.94
CA ASN A 129 1.78 -14.74 16.50
C ASN A 129 1.69 -15.15 15.02
N ASP A 130 1.50 -16.44 14.79
CA ASP A 130 1.40 -17.06 13.46
C ASP A 130 0.38 -16.34 12.55
N GLU A 131 -0.73 -15.83 13.11
CA GLU A 131 -1.72 -15.10 12.33
C GLU A 131 -1.18 -13.77 11.79
N MET A 132 -0.41 -13.03 12.61
CA MET A 132 0.20 -11.77 12.18
C MET A 132 1.30 -12.00 11.15
N GLU A 133 2.12 -13.03 11.35
CA GLU A 133 3.15 -13.44 10.39
C GLU A 133 2.53 -13.81 9.04
N MET A 134 1.48 -14.66 9.05
CA MET A 134 0.72 -15.03 7.84
C MET A 134 0.11 -13.81 7.13
N LEU A 135 -0.41 -12.84 7.88
CA LEU A 135 -0.91 -11.58 7.33
C LEU A 135 0.21 -10.74 6.70
N GLY A 136 1.41 -10.74 7.29
CA GLY A 136 2.61 -10.12 6.72
C GLY A 136 2.98 -10.74 5.37
N CYS A 137 3.08 -12.07 5.32
CA CYS A 137 3.33 -12.83 4.09
C CYS A 137 2.28 -12.55 3.00
N SER A 138 0.99 -12.64 3.36
CA SER A 138 -0.11 -12.36 2.43
C SER A 138 -0.03 -10.93 1.87
N THR A 139 0.36 -9.95 2.70
CA THR A 139 0.49 -8.55 2.29
C THR A 139 1.64 -8.35 1.30
N LEU A 140 2.78 -9.04 1.50
CA LEU A 140 3.89 -9.01 0.54
C LEU A 140 3.49 -9.62 -0.80
N VAL A 141 2.80 -10.76 -0.78
CA VAL A 141 2.30 -11.41 -2.01
C VAL A 141 1.35 -10.48 -2.78
N ASP A 142 0.40 -9.84 -2.09
CA ASP A 142 -0.51 -8.86 -2.71
C ASP A 142 0.26 -7.68 -3.33
N PHE A 143 1.31 -7.19 -2.67
CA PHE A 143 2.16 -6.11 -3.19
C PHE A 143 2.93 -6.54 -4.44
N ILE A 144 3.59 -7.70 -4.40
CA ILE A 144 4.36 -8.25 -5.53
C ILE A 144 3.45 -8.48 -6.73
N ASN A 145 2.29 -9.11 -6.53
CA ASN A 145 1.31 -9.34 -7.60
C ASN A 145 0.83 -8.02 -8.22
N SER A 146 0.63 -6.98 -7.41
CA SER A 146 0.22 -5.66 -7.90
C SER A 146 1.30 -4.98 -8.75
N GLN A 147 2.58 -5.20 -8.44
CA GLN A 147 3.71 -4.73 -9.25
C GLN A 147 3.80 -5.48 -10.59
N VAL A 148 3.65 -6.80 -10.56
CA VAL A 148 3.62 -7.66 -11.75
C VAL A 148 2.53 -7.23 -12.74
N GLU A 149 1.33 -6.95 -12.24
CA GLU A 149 0.21 -6.48 -13.06
C GLU A 149 0.49 -5.10 -13.69
N LEU A 150 1.10 -4.18 -12.94
CA LEU A 150 1.48 -2.86 -13.46
C LEU A 150 2.54 -2.95 -14.55
N LEU A 151 3.57 -3.77 -14.32
CA LEU A 151 4.64 -4.00 -15.28
C LEU A 151 4.08 -4.64 -16.55
N SER A 152 3.24 -5.67 -16.42
CA SER A 152 2.62 -6.37 -17.56
C SER A 152 1.73 -5.45 -18.42
N ASN A 153 1.08 -4.46 -17.82
CA ASN A 153 0.24 -3.50 -18.54
C ASN A 153 1.04 -2.32 -19.12
N SER A 154 2.27 -2.11 -18.67
CA SER A 154 3.20 -1.19 -19.30
C SER A 154 3.78 -1.85 -20.55
N THR A 155 3.77 -1.13 -21.68
CA THR A 155 4.19 -1.62 -23.00
C THR A 155 5.61 -2.22 -23.03
N GLY A 156 6.47 -1.90 -22.04
CA GLY A 156 7.83 -2.42 -21.93
C GLY A 156 7.93 -3.93 -21.63
N PHE A 157 6.94 -4.53 -20.97
CA PHE A 157 6.92 -5.98 -20.73
C PHE A 157 6.56 -6.78 -21.99
N SER A 158 6.01 -6.14 -23.03
CA SER A 158 5.76 -6.82 -24.30
C SER A 158 7.05 -7.06 -25.11
N GLU A 159 8.15 -6.38 -24.79
CA GLU A 159 9.48 -6.63 -25.37
C GLU A 159 10.31 -7.59 -24.52
N ALA A 160 10.32 -7.44 -23.19
CA ALA A 160 10.89 -8.44 -22.28
C ALA A 160 10.13 -9.78 -22.33
N GLY A 161 8.83 -9.74 -22.57
CA GLY A 161 7.94 -10.87 -22.84
C GLY A 161 8.30 -11.65 -24.11
N ARG A 162 8.88 -10.99 -25.12
CA ARG A 162 9.41 -11.70 -26.30
C ARG A 162 10.67 -12.49 -25.99
N MET A 163 11.50 -12.00 -25.06
CA MET A 163 12.60 -12.80 -24.50
C MET A 163 12.08 -13.95 -23.63
N SER A 164 10.85 -13.81 -23.10
CA SER A 164 10.24 -14.77 -22.18
C SER A 164 9.64 -16.00 -22.86
N HIS A 165 9.33 -15.92 -24.15
CA HIS A 165 8.90 -17.10 -24.92
C HIS A 165 10.06 -18.07 -25.23
N ALA A 166 11.30 -17.72 -24.86
CA ALA A 166 12.49 -18.51 -25.14
C ALA A 166 13.01 -19.35 -23.96
N LEU A 167 12.37 -19.29 -22.79
CA LEU A 167 12.84 -19.99 -21.60
C LEU A 167 11.60 -20.63 -20.85
N ASN A 168 11.75 -21.61 -19.94
CA ASN A 168 10.76 -22.20 -18.98
C ASN A 168 9.81 -21.27 -18.11
N PRO A 169 8.63 -21.66 -17.64
CA PRO A 169 7.76 -20.78 -16.83
C PRO A 169 8.39 -20.18 -15.53
N GLU A 170 9.33 -20.88 -14.87
CA GLU A 170 9.93 -20.41 -13.61
C GLU A 170 10.84 -19.17 -13.76
N TRP A 171 11.79 -19.11 -14.69
CA TRP A 171 12.67 -17.92 -14.83
C TRP A 171 11.97 -16.74 -15.49
N ALA A 172 10.79 -16.92 -16.10
CA ALA A 172 9.95 -15.79 -16.50
C ALA A 172 9.47 -15.01 -15.27
N GLU A 173 9.19 -15.73 -14.20
CA GLU A 173 8.80 -15.19 -12.90
C GLU A 173 10.01 -14.53 -12.20
N TRP A 174 11.18 -15.18 -12.25
CA TRP A 174 12.44 -14.63 -11.71
C TRP A 174 12.95 -13.39 -12.46
N ALA A 175 12.86 -13.37 -13.78
CA ALA A 175 13.22 -12.20 -14.60
C ALA A 175 12.31 -11.00 -14.29
N ARG A 176 11.06 -11.27 -13.92
CA ARG A 176 10.08 -10.26 -13.50
C ARG A 176 10.40 -9.68 -12.11
N VAL A 177 10.82 -10.51 -11.16
CA VAL A 177 11.31 -10.07 -9.81
C VAL A 177 12.63 -9.30 -9.93
N ARG A 178 13.57 -9.74 -10.77
CA ARG A 178 14.84 -9.03 -11.00
C ARG A 178 14.63 -7.66 -11.65
N PHE A 179 13.70 -7.55 -12.59
CA PHE A 179 13.33 -6.28 -13.21
C PHE A 179 12.63 -5.32 -12.23
N MET A 180 11.94 -5.85 -11.20
CA MET A 180 11.37 -5.04 -10.10
C MET A 180 12.46 -4.35 -9.26
N GLY A 181 13.68 -4.89 -9.15
CA GLY A 181 14.80 -4.24 -8.47
C GLY A 181 15.44 -3.11 -9.30
N GLU A 182 15.51 -3.28 -10.63
CA GLU A 182 16.22 -2.34 -11.51
C GLU A 182 15.41 -1.08 -11.88
N GLN A 183 14.08 -1.14 -11.86
CA GLN A 183 13.19 -0.03 -12.29
C GLN A 183 12.45 0.67 -11.14
N SER A 184 12.57 0.19 -9.92
CA SER A 184 11.81 0.72 -8.81
C SER A 184 12.64 1.73 -8.00
N HIS A 185 12.19 2.98 -7.92
CA HIS A 185 12.67 3.94 -6.92
C HIS A 185 12.16 3.54 -5.51
N ILE A 186 12.34 2.28 -5.11
CA ILE A 186 11.88 1.74 -3.84
C ILE A 186 13.08 1.59 -2.91
N SER A 187 12.86 1.92 -1.63
CA SER A 187 13.83 1.94 -0.53
C SER A 187 14.79 0.76 -0.54
N MET A 188 16.03 0.98 -0.08
CA MET A 188 17.10 -0.01 0.16
C MET A 188 16.63 -1.23 1.00
N ASP A 189 15.54 -1.06 1.77
CA ASP A 189 14.88 -2.16 2.49
C ASP A 189 14.30 -3.25 1.56
N PHE A 190 13.91 -2.88 0.34
CA PHE A 190 13.34 -3.80 -0.64
C PHE A 190 14.41 -4.65 -1.32
N ASP A 191 15.59 -4.08 -1.57
CA ASP A 191 16.76 -4.84 -2.05
C ASP A 191 17.13 -5.93 -1.04
N ASN A 192 17.11 -5.62 0.25
CA ASN A 192 17.33 -6.62 1.31
C ASN A 192 16.25 -7.71 1.33
N ILE A 193 14.97 -7.36 1.17
CA ILE A 193 13.89 -8.36 1.11
C ILE A 193 14.04 -9.25 -0.11
N ILE A 194 14.38 -8.69 -1.27
CA ILE A 194 14.68 -9.47 -2.49
C ILE A 194 15.90 -10.37 -2.25
N SER A 195 17.00 -9.85 -1.73
CA SER A 195 18.22 -10.62 -1.44
C SER A 195 17.96 -11.78 -0.48
N VAL A 196 17.28 -11.54 0.64
CA VAL A 196 16.94 -12.60 1.61
C VAL A 196 15.98 -13.63 0.99
N THR A 197 15.04 -13.20 0.15
CA THR A 197 14.14 -14.14 -0.56
C THR A 197 14.91 -14.99 -1.58
N LEU A 198 15.89 -14.40 -2.27
CA LEU A 198 16.76 -15.10 -3.22
C LEU A 198 17.68 -16.10 -2.52
N GLU A 199 18.26 -15.74 -1.38
CA GLU A 199 19.12 -16.63 -0.57
C GLU A 199 18.34 -17.88 -0.10
N ASN A 200 17.12 -17.70 0.40
CA ASN A 200 16.29 -18.83 0.86
C ASN A 200 15.84 -19.80 -0.26
N TYR A 201 15.85 -19.36 -1.53
CA TYR A 201 15.53 -20.22 -2.67
C TYR A 201 16.76 -20.90 -3.29
N MET A 202 17.95 -20.35 -3.09
CA MET A 202 19.22 -20.94 -3.55
C MET A 202 19.68 -22.10 -2.66
N ASP A 203 19.11 -22.25 -1.46
CA ASP A 203 19.38 -23.33 -0.51
C ASP A 203 18.53 -24.60 -0.72
N LEU A 204 17.79 -24.72 -1.83
CA LEU A 204 17.29 -26.04 -2.24
C LEU A 204 18.49 -26.90 -2.65
N PRO A 205 18.81 -28.01 -1.94
CA PRO A 205 19.88 -28.88 -2.36
C PRO A 205 19.54 -29.43 -3.73
N ASP A 206 20.41 -29.18 -4.68
CA ASP A 206 20.41 -29.78 -6.00
C ASP A 206 20.41 -31.29 -5.80
N LYS A 207 19.23 -31.93 -5.89
CA LYS A 207 19.10 -33.38 -5.84
C LYS A 207 19.50 -33.95 -7.19
N THR A 208 20.73 -33.68 -7.60
CA THR A 208 21.52 -34.55 -8.48
C THR A 208 22.28 -35.54 -7.61
N ASP A 209 21.56 -36.38 -6.88
CA ASP A 209 22.16 -37.59 -6.33
C ASP A 209 22.25 -38.63 -7.45
N LEU A 210 23.47 -38.71 -7.97
CA LEU A 210 24.05 -39.81 -8.73
C LEU A 210 23.44 -41.18 -8.40
N VAL A 211 23.00 -41.91 -9.42
CA VAL A 211 23.09 -43.38 -9.38
C VAL A 211 24.18 -43.80 -10.38
N PRO A 212 25.25 -44.46 -9.93
CA PRO A 212 26.37 -44.87 -10.76
C PRO A 212 26.04 -46.15 -11.55
N THR A 213 26.65 -46.24 -12.73
CA THR A 213 26.78 -47.41 -13.62
C THR A 213 26.89 -48.75 -12.89
N MET A 214 26.04 -49.71 -13.29
CA MET A 214 26.45 -51.01 -13.84
C MET A 214 25.54 -51.38 -15.01
#